data_AF-A0A7R9VJR9-F1
#
_entry.id   AF-A0A7R9VJR9-F1
#
_cell.length_a   1.000
_cell.length_b   1.000
_cell.length_c   1.000
_cell.angle_alpha   90.00
_cell.angle_beta   90.00
_cell.angle_gamma   90.00
#
_symmetry.space_group_name_H-M   'P 1'
#
loop_
_entity.id
_entity.type
_entity.pdbx_description
1 polymer ?
#
loop_
_entity_poly.entity_id
_entity_poly.type
_entity_poly.pdbx_seq_one_letter_code
_entity_poly.pdbx_strand_id
1 'polypeptide(L)'
;ENGGDVSTFQERKHILFDNIGNLDGLVRTLCELEGDLLKRSAVTRVIQRKLDKTIFSPFALSAALFDGILHVIFICAFRLGPAEAMFHLSPTDESFRPWQYLAATIFLVACIVHFSLKKAQLSLAKRKNTPELFWRQMTDPVNSLDDFTILMVAYCVFSVDSILRDRALGVDEESFIPFRLRVAVALTTPLLWLRILGHIKMFNKQLATFILCSVEILSDIKWFLLVLLIAISAFAQMIVSLTYEPLNQQESDLEYQYFSMEGYLKAYTIMLGDIDAASLQQHSSIVVLFVIYTFAVTIVLLNILIAIVSESYGNAMYASSVMLGKARVIFVADIMSMKKSHAMWKEGEFGNLWKKVDLVCFAFSAATIKMAVSTVNAKLTRQGSTVELFLGFPTLGVESFILFVVLTAIYAARRSVAVYLLGSLGKGRSFAKEMKKTTTINFIGHLTDSLSTQLGRSIDVLTENDNEEHQEGSTKVESLAASGAGSDDKLRHA
;
A
#
# COMPACT_ATOMS: atom_id res chain seq x y z
N GLU A 1 6.10 -41.54 -49.74
CA GLU A 1 5.01 -41.86 -48.79
C GLU A 1 5.39 -41.85 -47.29
N ASN A 2 6.64 -41.58 -46.87
CA ASN A 2 7.00 -41.55 -45.42
C ASN A 2 6.71 -40.23 -44.67
N GLY A 3 5.79 -39.38 -45.17
CA GLY A 3 5.45 -38.10 -44.53
C GLY A 3 4.54 -38.22 -43.30
N GLY A 4 3.91 -39.38 -43.07
CA GLY A 4 2.94 -39.59 -41.98
C GLY A 4 3.55 -39.78 -40.59
N ASP A 5 4.84 -40.11 -40.48
CA ASP A 5 5.46 -40.45 -39.19
C ASP A 5 5.84 -39.20 -38.38
N VAL A 6 6.20 -38.10 -39.05
CA VAL A 6 6.59 -36.85 -38.38
C VAL A 6 5.39 -36.16 -37.72
N SER A 7 4.23 -36.11 -38.38
CA SER A 7 3.02 -35.48 -37.82
C SER A 7 2.48 -36.25 -36.61
N THR A 8 2.43 -37.58 -36.70
CA THR A 8 2.01 -38.45 -35.59
C THR A 8 2.98 -38.38 -34.41
N PHE A 9 4.29 -38.26 -34.65
CA PHE A 9 5.26 -38.03 -33.59
C PHE A 9 5.07 -36.66 -32.90
N GLN A 10 4.83 -35.59 -33.67
CA GLN A 10 4.54 -34.27 -33.09
C GLN A 10 3.25 -34.30 -32.27
N GLU A 11 2.19 -34.93 -32.78
CA GLU A 11 0.93 -35.06 -32.04
C GLU A 11 1.11 -35.83 -30.72
N ARG A 12 1.78 -36.99 -30.75
CA ARG A 12 2.08 -37.78 -29.54
C ARG A 12 2.93 -36.99 -28.54
N LYS A 13 3.90 -36.22 -29.02
CA LYS A 13 4.72 -35.32 -28.17
C LYS A 13 3.87 -34.23 -27.53
N HIS A 14 2.95 -33.62 -28.27
CA HIS A 14 2.02 -32.63 -27.75
C HIS A 14 1.11 -33.23 -26.66
N ILE A 15 0.55 -34.41 -26.91
CA ILE A 15 -0.26 -35.16 -25.92
C ILE A 15 0.54 -35.48 -24.68
N LEU A 16 1.78 -35.98 -24.83
CA LEU A 16 2.66 -36.28 -23.70
C LEU A 16 2.96 -35.01 -22.88
N PHE A 17 3.23 -33.89 -23.53
CA PHE A 17 3.49 -32.62 -22.86
C PHE A 17 2.24 -32.08 -22.14
N ASP A 18 1.05 -32.25 -22.74
CA ASP A 18 -0.20 -31.89 -22.10
C ASP A 18 -0.51 -32.80 -20.91
N ASN A 19 -0.23 -34.10 -21.00
CA ASN A 19 -0.37 -35.06 -19.90
C ASN A 19 0.58 -34.76 -18.74
N ILE A 20 1.87 -34.52 -19.02
CA ILE A 20 2.86 -34.12 -17.99
C ILE A 20 2.47 -32.77 -17.39
N GLY A 21 2.06 -31.81 -18.22
CA GLY A 21 1.60 -30.50 -17.76
C GLY A 21 0.34 -30.59 -16.88
N ASN A 22 -0.49 -31.61 -17.05
CA ASN A 22 -1.71 -31.83 -16.25
C ASN A 22 -1.46 -32.60 -14.95
N LEU A 23 -0.22 -32.98 -14.63
CA LEU A 23 0.11 -33.55 -13.34
C LEU A 23 -0.15 -32.52 -12.23
N ASP A 24 -1.18 -32.78 -11.42
CA ASP A 24 -1.51 -31.96 -10.27
C ASP A 24 -0.33 -31.94 -9.29
N GLY A 25 0.12 -30.73 -8.96
CA GLY A 25 1.27 -30.54 -8.06
C GLY A 25 2.63 -30.38 -8.75
N LEU A 26 2.75 -30.52 -10.08
CA LEU A 26 4.04 -30.30 -10.77
C LEU A 26 4.65 -28.92 -10.47
N VAL A 27 3.85 -27.85 -10.51
CA VAL A 27 4.33 -26.50 -10.19
C VAL A 27 4.76 -26.39 -8.72
N ARG A 28 4.08 -27.12 -7.83
CA ARG A 28 4.39 -27.11 -6.41
C ARG A 28 5.73 -27.80 -6.13
N THR A 29 5.95 -28.98 -6.70
CA THR A 29 7.22 -29.70 -6.56
C THR A 29 8.37 -28.93 -7.20
N LEU A 30 8.12 -28.19 -8.29
CA LEU A 30 9.11 -27.27 -8.84
C LEU A 30 9.51 -26.16 -7.86
N CYS A 31 8.55 -25.59 -7.10
CA CYS A 31 8.86 -24.57 -6.09
C CYS A 31 9.68 -25.10 -4.91
N GLU A 32 9.61 -26.40 -4.64
CA GLU A 32 10.40 -27.08 -3.59
C GLU A 32 11.85 -27.31 -4.04
N LEU A 33 12.14 -27.27 -5.35
CA LEU A 33 13.51 -27.38 -5.85
C LEU A 33 14.37 -26.19 -5.43
N GLU A 34 15.62 -26.48 -5.08
CA GLU A 34 16.64 -25.48 -4.80
C GLU A 34 16.96 -24.61 -6.03
N GLY A 35 17.52 -23.43 -5.78
CA GLY A 35 17.58 -22.31 -6.71
C GLY A 35 18.01 -22.67 -8.14
N ASP A 36 19.10 -23.41 -8.31
CA ASP A 36 19.64 -23.73 -9.63
C ASP A 36 18.89 -24.87 -10.34
N LEU A 37 18.35 -25.82 -9.58
CA LEU A 37 17.50 -26.89 -10.13
C LEU A 37 16.15 -26.34 -10.59
N LEU A 38 15.55 -25.41 -9.83
CA LEU A 38 14.34 -24.70 -10.24
C LEU A 38 14.60 -23.88 -11.51
N LYS A 39 15.70 -23.13 -11.55
CA LYS A 39 16.14 -22.37 -12.73
C LYS A 39 16.25 -23.25 -13.98
N ARG A 40 16.99 -24.37 -13.91
CA ARG A 40 17.16 -25.31 -15.03
C ARG A 40 15.83 -25.95 -15.46
N SER A 41 15.00 -26.34 -14.49
CA SER A 41 13.70 -26.96 -14.77
C SER A 41 12.72 -25.99 -15.43
N ALA A 42 12.71 -24.72 -15.00
CA ALA A 42 11.81 -23.70 -15.54
C ALA A 42 12.06 -23.35 -17.03
N VAL A 43 13.24 -23.67 -17.56
CA VAL A 43 13.60 -23.46 -18.97
C VAL A 43 13.10 -24.59 -19.87
N THR A 44 12.70 -25.73 -19.31
CA THR A 44 12.20 -26.85 -20.12
C THR A 44 10.91 -26.47 -20.86
N ARG A 45 10.82 -26.84 -22.14
CA ARG A 45 9.68 -26.47 -23.01
C ARG A 45 8.32 -26.96 -22.46
N VAL A 46 8.30 -28.10 -21.77
CA VAL A 46 7.09 -28.66 -21.15
C VAL A 46 6.57 -27.74 -20.05
N ILE A 47 7.46 -27.31 -19.16
CA ILE A 47 7.13 -26.40 -18.06
C ILE A 47 6.73 -25.03 -18.60
N GLN A 48 7.48 -24.47 -19.55
CA GLN A 48 7.14 -23.19 -20.18
C GLN A 48 5.73 -23.18 -20.78
N ARG A 49 5.36 -24.24 -21.53
CA ARG A 49 4.02 -24.35 -22.12
C ARG A 49 2.92 -24.42 -21.05
N LYS A 50 3.15 -25.16 -19.96
CA LYS A 50 2.21 -25.20 -18.84
C LYS A 50 2.09 -23.85 -18.13
N LEU A 51 3.21 -23.16 -17.91
CA LEU A 51 3.24 -21.84 -17.29
C LEU A 51 2.49 -20.82 -18.15
N ASP A 52 2.79 -20.75 -19.46
CA ASP A 52 2.11 -19.84 -20.38
C ASP A 52 0.59 -20.10 -20.39
N LYS A 53 0.16 -21.37 -20.51
CA LYS A 53 -1.27 -21.72 -20.41
C LYS A 53 -1.93 -21.28 -19.10
N THR A 54 -1.18 -21.28 -17.99
CA THR A 54 -1.71 -20.90 -16.67
C THR A 54 -1.72 -19.38 -16.47
N ILE A 55 -0.67 -18.69 -16.93
CA ILE A 55 -0.53 -17.23 -16.88
C ILE A 55 -1.60 -16.56 -17.75
N PHE A 56 -1.83 -17.09 -18.96
CA PHE A 56 -2.87 -16.59 -19.86
C PHE A 56 -4.26 -17.16 -19.56
N SER A 57 -4.44 -17.84 -18.42
CA SER A 57 -5.79 -18.23 -18.00
C SER A 57 -6.61 -16.97 -17.69
N PRO A 58 -7.90 -16.92 -18.06
CA PRO A 58 -8.75 -15.74 -17.88
C PRO A 58 -8.83 -15.30 -16.40
N PHE A 59 -8.70 -16.26 -15.47
CA PHE A 59 -8.61 -15.99 -14.04
C PHE A 59 -7.32 -15.25 -13.65
N ALA A 60 -6.17 -15.69 -14.15
CA ALA A 60 -4.89 -15.08 -13.82
C ALA A 60 -4.81 -13.65 -14.38
N LEU A 61 -5.25 -13.46 -15.62
CA LEU A 61 -5.28 -12.17 -16.28
C LEU A 61 -6.24 -11.19 -15.60
N SER A 62 -7.46 -11.64 -15.25
CA SER A 62 -8.43 -10.78 -14.56
C SER A 62 -7.99 -10.41 -13.15
N ALA A 63 -7.41 -11.36 -12.40
CA ALA A 63 -6.84 -11.09 -11.09
C ALA A 63 -5.71 -10.06 -11.17
N ALA A 64 -4.77 -10.24 -12.11
CA ALA A 64 -3.65 -9.31 -12.30
C ALA A 64 -4.11 -7.91 -12.73
N LEU A 65 -5.09 -7.82 -13.64
CA LEU A 65 -5.66 -6.55 -14.11
C LEU A 65 -6.38 -5.82 -12.98
N PHE A 66 -7.18 -6.53 -12.20
CA PHE A 66 -7.87 -5.96 -11.05
C PHE A 66 -6.89 -5.45 -9.99
N ASP A 67 -5.86 -6.23 -9.68
CA ASP A 67 -4.82 -5.80 -8.74
C ASP A 67 -4.07 -4.56 -9.25
N GLY A 68 -3.83 -4.46 -10.56
CA GLY A 68 -3.25 -3.28 -11.20
C GLY A 68 -4.13 -2.04 -11.08
N ILE A 69 -5.44 -2.16 -11.36
CA ILE A 69 -6.40 -1.05 -11.20
C ILE A 69 -6.48 -0.61 -9.74
N LEU A 70 -6.60 -1.55 -8.80
CA LEU A 70 -6.61 -1.23 -7.38
C LEU A 70 -5.32 -0.55 -6.93
N HIS A 71 -4.17 -0.92 -7.48
CA HIS A 71 -2.91 -0.27 -7.15
C HIS A 71 -2.84 1.18 -7.67
N VAL A 72 -3.41 1.47 -8.84
CA VAL A 72 -3.55 2.86 -9.32
C VAL A 72 -4.49 3.66 -8.41
N ILE A 73 -5.65 3.09 -8.04
CA ILE A 73 -6.58 3.70 -7.07
C ILE A 73 -5.87 3.95 -5.74
N PHE A 74 -5.04 3.00 -5.28
CA PHE A 74 -4.28 3.11 -4.04
C PHE A 74 -3.33 4.32 -4.05
N ILE A 75 -2.63 4.56 -5.17
CA ILE A 75 -1.76 5.73 -5.33
C ILE A 75 -2.55 7.03 -5.38
N CYS A 76 -3.63 7.07 -6.17
CA CYS A 76 -4.50 8.25 -6.27
C CYS A 76 -5.12 8.59 -4.91
N ALA A 77 -5.64 7.60 -4.20
CA ALA A 77 -6.24 7.77 -2.87
C ALA A 77 -5.21 8.22 -1.82
N PHE A 78 -3.97 7.70 -1.88
CA PHE A 78 -2.89 8.17 -0.99
C PHE A 78 -2.53 9.63 -1.25
N ARG A 79 -2.51 10.04 -2.53
CA ARG A 79 -2.22 11.42 -2.91
C ARG A 79 -3.33 12.39 -2.53
N LEU A 80 -4.59 12.04 -2.81
CA LEU A 80 -5.76 12.89 -2.53
C LEU A 80 -6.20 12.88 -1.05
N GLY A 81 -5.76 11.88 -0.28
CA GLY A 81 -6.08 11.74 1.14
C GLY A 81 -4.95 12.30 2.01
N PRO A 82 -4.11 11.44 2.62
CA PRO A 82 -3.09 11.87 3.58
C PRO A 82 -2.11 12.93 3.05
N ALA A 83 -1.64 12.80 1.80
CA ALA A 83 -0.63 13.71 1.27
C ALA A 83 -1.16 15.12 1.04
N GLU A 84 -2.33 15.27 0.43
CA GLU A 84 -3.01 16.56 0.24
C GLU A 84 -3.46 17.15 1.58
N ALA A 85 -4.04 16.34 2.47
CA ALA A 85 -4.44 16.80 3.80
C ALA A 85 -3.28 17.38 4.60
N MET A 86 -2.05 16.87 4.41
CA MET A 86 -0.88 17.46 5.07
C MET A 86 -0.59 18.89 4.63
N PHE A 87 -0.90 19.30 3.40
CA PHE A 87 -0.67 20.67 2.96
C PHE A 87 -1.76 21.63 3.45
N HIS A 88 -2.97 21.12 3.63
CA HIS A 88 -4.16 21.87 4.07
C HIS A 88 -4.45 21.72 5.57
N LEU A 89 -3.43 21.34 6.34
CA LEU A 89 -3.51 21.12 7.79
C LEU A 89 -3.59 22.43 8.59
N SER A 90 -3.47 23.60 7.93
CA SER A 90 -3.66 24.89 8.60
C SER A 90 -5.13 25.07 9.00
N PRO A 91 -5.42 25.47 10.25
CA PRO A 91 -6.80 25.66 10.73
C PRO A 91 -7.55 26.76 9.95
N THR A 92 -6.82 27.67 9.30
CA THR A 92 -7.39 28.79 8.52
C THR A 92 -7.59 28.46 7.04
N ASP A 93 -7.24 27.25 6.60
CA ASP A 93 -7.29 26.92 5.19
C ASP A 93 -8.68 26.45 4.76
N GLU A 94 -9.43 27.37 4.15
CA GLU A 94 -10.75 27.12 3.56
C GLU A 94 -10.69 26.17 2.35
N SER A 95 -9.51 25.94 1.76
CA SER A 95 -9.38 25.07 0.59
C SER A 95 -9.50 23.58 0.93
N PHE A 96 -9.49 23.20 2.21
CA PHE A 96 -9.66 21.81 2.62
C PHE A 96 -11.06 21.28 2.27
N ARG A 97 -11.13 20.29 1.38
CA ARG A 97 -12.37 19.63 0.97
C ARG A 97 -12.61 18.36 1.80
N PRO A 98 -13.42 18.40 2.89
CA PRO A 98 -13.60 17.27 3.80
C PRO A 98 -14.12 16.01 3.11
N TRP A 99 -15.02 16.18 2.15
CA TRP A 99 -15.60 15.08 1.38
C TRP A 99 -14.60 14.34 0.51
N GLN A 100 -13.67 15.07 -0.11
CA GLN A 100 -12.60 14.49 -0.92
C GLN A 100 -11.65 13.68 -0.04
N TYR A 101 -11.26 14.22 1.12
CA TYR A 101 -10.41 13.52 2.09
C TYR A 101 -11.09 12.24 2.60
N LEU A 102 -12.37 12.31 2.96
CA LEU A 102 -13.13 11.16 3.46
C LEU A 102 -13.22 10.05 2.41
N ALA A 103 -13.63 10.39 1.19
CA ALA A 103 -13.72 9.43 0.09
C ALA A 103 -12.35 8.80 -0.21
N ALA A 104 -11.29 9.61 -0.33
CA ALA A 104 -9.94 9.13 -0.56
C ALA A 104 -9.48 8.19 0.56
N THR A 105 -9.74 8.53 1.82
CA THR A 105 -9.38 7.69 2.97
C THR A 105 -10.13 6.36 2.96
N ILE A 106 -11.42 6.35 2.63
CA ILE A 106 -12.18 5.09 2.55
C ILE A 106 -11.63 4.18 1.43
N PHE A 107 -11.37 4.72 0.24
CA PHE A 107 -10.74 3.95 -0.85
C PHE A 107 -9.34 3.44 -0.46
N LEU A 108 -8.56 4.27 0.22
CA LEU A 108 -7.21 3.94 0.67
C LEU A 108 -7.23 2.78 1.68
N VAL A 109 -8.07 2.87 2.71
CA VAL A 109 -8.27 1.81 3.70
C VAL A 109 -8.76 0.51 3.05
N ALA A 110 -9.72 0.59 2.12
CA ALA A 110 -10.18 -0.58 1.38
C ALA A 110 -9.05 -1.25 0.58
N CYS A 111 -8.16 -0.47 -0.03
CA CYS A 111 -6.97 -1.00 -0.72
C CYS A 111 -5.96 -1.63 0.25
N ILE A 112 -5.69 -1.01 1.40
CA ILE A 112 -4.80 -1.56 2.45
C ILE A 112 -5.34 -2.92 2.91
N VAL A 113 -6.63 -3.00 3.23
CA VAL A 113 -7.29 -4.24 3.64
C VAL A 113 -7.22 -5.28 2.54
N HIS A 114 -7.51 -4.90 1.29
CA HIS A 114 -7.44 -5.79 0.15
C HIS A 114 -6.05 -6.42 -0.02
N PHE A 115 -5.00 -5.60 -0.06
CA PHE A 115 -3.64 -6.08 -0.27
C PHE A 115 -3.10 -6.87 0.93
N SER A 116 -3.37 -6.41 2.16
CA SER A 116 -3.00 -7.11 3.40
C SER A 116 -3.67 -8.48 3.47
N LEU A 117 -4.97 -8.53 3.19
CA LEU A 117 -5.72 -9.77 3.20
C LEU A 117 -5.21 -10.71 2.11
N LYS A 118 -5.06 -10.25 0.86
CA LYS A 118 -4.48 -11.03 -0.24
C LYS A 118 -3.14 -11.65 0.15
N LYS A 119 -2.23 -10.87 0.75
CA LYS A 119 -0.93 -11.36 1.21
C LYS A 119 -1.05 -12.36 2.34
N ALA A 120 -1.93 -12.13 3.32
CA ALA A 120 -2.23 -13.10 4.36
C ALA A 120 -2.77 -14.43 3.77
N GLN A 121 -3.62 -14.36 2.75
CA GLN A 121 -4.14 -15.55 2.05
C GLN A 121 -3.01 -16.38 1.43
N LEU A 122 -2.11 -15.71 0.69
CA LEU A 122 -0.96 -16.32 0.04
C LEU A 122 0.01 -16.95 1.05
N SER A 123 0.31 -16.20 2.09
CA SER A 123 1.17 -16.61 3.20
C SER A 123 0.64 -17.86 3.91
N LEU A 124 -0.65 -17.87 4.26
CA LEU A 124 -1.28 -19.03 4.91
C LEU A 124 -1.34 -20.25 3.98
N ALA A 125 -1.65 -20.05 2.71
CA ALA A 125 -1.66 -21.13 1.72
C ALA A 125 -0.27 -21.77 1.56
N LYS A 126 0.79 -20.94 1.54
CA LYS A 126 2.17 -21.42 1.49
C LYS A 126 2.59 -22.11 2.78
N ARG A 127 2.25 -21.55 3.94
CA ARG A 127 2.53 -22.16 5.25
C ARG A 127 1.92 -23.55 5.39
N LYS A 128 0.68 -23.77 4.91
CA LYS A 128 0.02 -25.10 4.92
C LYS A 128 0.68 -26.07 3.94
N ASN A 129 1.27 -25.57 2.86
CA ASN A 129 1.95 -26.42 1.88
C ASN A 129 3.35 -26.82 2.37
N THR A 130 4.21 -25.84 2.69
CA THR A 130 5.60 -26.07 3.13
C THR A 130 6.06 -24.87 3.98
N PRO A 131 6.48 -25.06 5.24
CA PRO A 131 6.89 -23.95 6.12
C PRO A 131 8.12 -23.20 5.61
N GLU A 132 9.03 -23.89 4.91
CA GLU A 132 10.23 -23.29 4.32
C GLU A 132 9.90 -22.26 3.23
N LEU A 133 8.87 -22.52 2.41
CA LEU A 133 8.42 -21.59 1.38
C LEU A 133 7.85 -20.30 1.99
N PHE A 134 7.20 -20.41 3.15
CA PHE A 134 6.70 -19.25 3.88
C PHE A 134 7.85 -18.35 4.37
N TRP A 135 8.85 -18.94 5.03
CA TRP A 135 10.01 -18.19 5.51
C TRP A 135 10.82 -17.58 4.38
N ARG A 136 11.05 -18.35 3.30
CA ARG A 136 11.74 -17.86 2.11
C ARG A 136 11.02 -16.69 1.45
N GLN A 137 9.69 -16.67 1.48
CA GLN A 137 8.92 -15.54 0.96
C GLN A 137 9.07 -14.30 1.84
N MET A 138 9.03 -14.47 3.16
CA MET A 138 9.16 -13.37 4.13
C MET A 138 10.57 -12.75 4.13
N THR A 139 11.60 -13.53 3.85
CA THR A 139 13.00 -13.05 3.81
C THR A 139 13.41 -12.51 2.43
N ASP A 140 12.57 -12.66 1.40
CA ASP A 140 12.86 -12.11 0.07
C ASP A 140 12.72 -10.58 0.09
N PRO A 141 13.81 -9.82 -0.16
CA PRO A 141 13.81 -8.36 -0.02
C PRO A 141 12.78 -7.67 -0.90
N VAL A 142 12.46 -8.23 -2.07
CA VAL A 142 11.46 -7.67 -2.99
C VAL A 142 10.05 -7.78 -2.40
N ASN A 143 9.71 -8.95 -1.83
CA ASN A 143 8.41 -9.14 -1.20
C ASN A 143 8.29 -8.33 0.09
N SER A 144 9.39 -8.24 0.85
CA SER A 144 9.49 -7.42 2.05
C SER A 144 9.27 -5.94 1.76
N LEU A 145 9.82 -5.41 0.65
CA LEU A 145 9.59 -4.03 0.21
C LEU A 145 8.10 -3.75 -0.06
N ASP A 146 7.38 -4.69 -0.66
CA ASP A 146 5.94 -4.56 -0.87
C ASP A 146 5.15 -4.57 0.44
N ASP A 147 5.57 -5.35 1.45
CA ASP A 147 4.96 -5.38 2.78
C ASP A 147 5.21 -4.09 3.55
N PHE A 148 6.48 -3.67 3.55
CA PHE A 148 6.91 -2.42 4.15
C PHE A 148 6.15 -1.22 3.56
N THR A 149 5.91 -1.20 2.24
CA THR A 149 5.14 -0.13 1.58
C THR A 149 3.70 -0.07 2.09
N ILE A 150 3.01 -1.21 2.25
CA ILE A 150 1.62 -1.22 2.77
C ILE A 150 1.60 -0.73 4.22
N LEU A 151 2.56 -1.17 5.04
CA LEU A 151 2.67 -0.75 6.43
C LEU A 151 2.97 0.75 6.56
N MET A 152 3.85 1.30 5.73
CA MET A 152 4.16 2.73 5.69
C MET A 152 2.94 3.57 5.30
N VAL A 153 2.15 3.11 4.33
CA VAL A 153 0.90 3.80 3.96
C VAL A 153 -0.11 3.74 5.11
N ALA A 154 -0.29 2.59 5.75
CA ALA A 154 -1.17 2.46 6.90
C ALA A 154 -0.74 3.35 8.07
N TYR A 155 0.56 3.43 8.34
CA TYR A 155 1.15 4.33 9.33
C TYR A 155 0.86 5.79 8.99
N CYS A 156 1.10 6.22 7.75
CA CYS A 156 0.83 7.59 7.32
C CYS A 156 -0.65 7.97 7.45
N VAL A 157 -1.57 7.09 7.05
CA VAL A 157 -3.03 7.31 7.19
C VAL A 157 -3.40 7.50 8.66
N PHE A 158 -2.96 6.58 9.52
CA PHE A 158 -3.28 6.62 10.94
C PHE A 158 -2.71 7.88 11.62
N SER A 159 -1.44 8.22 11.34
CA SER A 159 -0.80 9.40 11.93
C SER A 159 -1.37 10.72 11.44
N VAL A 160 -1.67 10.85 10.13
CA VAL A 160 -2.32 12.07 9.60
C VAL A 160 -3.72 12.23 10.20
N ASP A 161 -4.49 11.16 10.29
CA ASP A 161 -5.86 11.23 10.82
C ASP A 161 -5.88 11.54 12.33
N SER A 162 -4.96 10.97 13.11
CA SER A 162 -4.79 11.32 14.53
C SER A 162 -4.50 12.81 14.71
N ILE A 163 -3.56 13.37 13.95
CA ILE A 163 -3.18 14.79 14.05
C ILE A 163 -4.33 15.70 13.59
N LEU A 164 -5.02 15.34 12.51
CA LEU A 164 -6.20 16.09 12.06
C LEU A 164 -7.31 16.09 13.11
N ARG A 165 -7.50 14.96 13.80
CA ARG A 165 -8.50 14.83 14.87
C ARG A 165 -8.16 15.69 16.07
N ASP A 166 -6.93 15.63 16.56
CA ASP A 166 -6.49 16.41 17.73
C ASP A 166 -6.62 17.93 17.46
N ARG A 167 -6.33 18.36 16.23
CA ARG A 167 -6.56 19.74 15.77
C ARG A 167 -8.03 20.11 15.63
N ALA A 168 -8.85 19.19 15.12
CA ALA A 168 -10.29 19.43 14.98
C ALA A 168 -10.96 19.59 16.35
N LEU A 169 -10.44 18.93 17.39
CA LEU A 169 -10.87 19.07 18.78
C LEU A 169 -10.29 20.31 19.49
N GLY A 170 -9.36 21.03 18.86
CA GLY A 170 -8.72 22.20 19.46
C GLY A 170 -7.74 21.89 20.59
N VAL A 171 -7.23 20.66 20.67
CA VAL A 171 -6.26 20.25 21.70
C VAL A 171 -4.88 20.85 21.43
N ASP A 172 -4.48 20.89 20.15
CA ASP A 172 -3.22 21.50 19.70
C ASP A 172 -3.51 22.80 18.93
N GLU A 173 -3.19 23.94 19.54
CA GLU A 173 -3.22 25.26 18.87
C GLU A 173 -2.00 25.46 17.94
N GLU A 174 -0.92 24.70 18.14
CA GLU A 174 0.28 24.81 17.32
C GLU A 174 0.08 24.17 15.95
N SER A 175 0.17 25.00 14.90
CA SER A 175 -0.02 24.62 13.50
C SER A 175 1.10 23.71 12.95
N PHE A 176 2.13 23.39 13.75
CA PHE A 176 3.31 22.69 13.27
C PHE A 176 3.03 21.21 12.98
N ILE A 177 3.24 20.82 11.73
CA ILE A 177 3.12 19.42 11.30
C ILE A 177 4.43 18.73 11.66
N PRO A 178 4.42 17.60 12.39
CA PRO A 178 5.63 16.89 12.75
C PRO A 178 6.48 16.58 11.51
N PHE A 179 7.74 17.02 11.52
CA PHE A 179 8.67 16.81 10.40
C PHE A 179 8.77 15.33 10.01
N ARG A 180 8.76 14.43 11.01
CA ARG A 180 8.79 12.97 10.80
C ARG A 180 7.65 12.46 9.91
N LEU A 181 6.46 13.03 10.03
CA LEU A 181 5.31 12.65 9.21
C LEU A 181 5.49 13.10 7.77
N ARG A 182 5.99 14.32 7.55
CA ARG A 182 6.30 14.84 6.22
C ARG A 182 7.33 13.95 5.52
N VAL A 183 8.38 13.56 6.23
CA VAL A 183 9.39 12.61 5.74
C VAL A 183 8.78 11.25 5.43
N ALA A 184 7.92 10.71 6.32
CA ALA A 184 7.27 9.41 6.10
C ALA A 184 6.39 9.42 4.83
N VAL A 185 5.57 10.45 4.62
CA VAL A 185 4.74 10.57 3.40
C VAL A 185 5.60 10.77 2.16
N ALA A 186 6.66 11.59 2.26
CA ALA A 186 7.61 11.80 1.16
C ALA A 186 8.33 10.51 0.76
N LEU A 187 8.75 9.68 1.71
CA LEU A 187 9.38 8.37 1.47
C LEU A 187 8.41 7.31 0.98
N THR A 188 7.16 7.34 1.45
CA THR A 188 6.12 6.39 1.03
C THR A 188 5.75 6.57 -0.44
N THR A 189 5.81 7.80 -0.93
CA THR A 189 5.47 8.15 -2.31
C THR A 189 6.30 7.38 -3.36
N PRO A 190 7.65 7.43 -3.39
CA PRO A 190 8.43 6.67 -4.36
C PRO A 190 8.29 5.15 -4.16
N LEU A 191 8.11 4.66 -2.92
CA LEU A 191 7.88 3.23 -2.66
C LEU A 191 6.59 2.74 -3.34
N LEU A 192 5.52 3.53 -3.32
CA LEU A 192 4.27 3.24 -4.03
C LEU A 192 4.46 3.15 -5.55
N TRP A 193 5.30 4.02 -6.13
CA TRP A 193 5.64 4.00 -7.55
C TRP A 193 6.54 2.81 -7.92
N LEU A 194 7.53 2.48 -7.08
CA LEU A 194 8.37 1.29 -7.28
C LEU A 194 7.53 0.01 -7.29
N ARG A 195 6.49 -0.05 -6.47
CA ARG A 195 5.55 -1.18 -6.48
C ARG A 195 4.77 -1.33 -7.80
N ILE A 196 4.52 -0.25 -8.55
CA ILE A 196 3.93 -0.37 -9.90
C ILE A 196 4.81 -1.23 -10.80
N LEU A 197 6.14 -1.09 -10.74
CA LEU A 197 7.07 -1.91 -11.52
C LEU A 197 6.88 -3.40 -11.23
N GLY A 198 6.61 -3.73 -9.95
CA GLY A 198 6.23 -5.06 -9.49
C GLY A 198 4.97 -5.62 -10.18
N HIS A 199 4.02 -4.77 -10.55
CA HIS A 199 2.81 -5.17 -11.29
C HIS A 199 3.05 -5.24 -12.80
N ILE A 200 3.75 -4.27 -13.40
CA ILE A 200 3.96 -4.23 -14.87
C ILE A 200 4.85 -5.41 -15.32
N LYS A 201 5.75 -5.91 -14.46
CA LYS A 201 6.56 -7.11 -14.74
C LYS A 201 5.71 -8.35 -15.11
N MET A 202 4.43 -8.39 -14.73
CA MET A 202 3.54 -9.52 -15.05
C MET A 202 3.00 -9.47 -16.48
N PHE A 203 2.89 -8.26 -17.06
CA PHE A 203 2.24 -8.07 -18.37
C PHE A 203 3.21 -8.06 -19.53
N ASN A 204 4.40 -7.49 -19.35
CA ASN A 204 5.39 -7.36 -20.42
C ASN A 204 6.66 -8.16 -20.11
N LYS A 205 6.93 -9.18 -20.93
CA LYS A 205 8.12 -10.04 -20.84
C LYS A 205 9.42 -9.24 -20.94
N GLN A 206 9.50 -8.27 -21.85
CA GLN A 206 10.70 -7.46 -22.05
C GLN A 206 10.97 -6.58 -20.84
N LEU A 207 9.92 -5.95 -20.29
CA LEU A 207 10.05 -5.14 -19.08
C LEU A 207 10.39 -5.99 -17.85
N ALA A 208 9.82 -7.20 -17.74
CA ALA A 208 10.15 -8.13 -16.67
C ALA A 208 11.64 -8.51 -16.69
N THR A 209 12.17 -8.81 -17.86
CA THR A 209 13.61 -9.05 -18.07
C THR A 209 14.42 -7.83 -17.66
N PHE A 210 14.04 -6.63 -18.09
CA PHE A 210 14.71 -5.40 -17.70
C PHE A 210 14.75 -5.21 -16.18
N ILE A 211 13.61 -5.32 -15.50
CA ILE A 211 13.51 -5.15 -14.04
C ILE A 211 14.36 -6.21 -13.31
N LEU A 212 14.31 -7.47 -13.74
CA LEU A 212 15.11 -8.55 -13.15
C LEU A 212 16.61 -8.29 -13.33
N CYS A 213 17.04 -7.89 -14.54
CA CYS A 213 18.43 -7.50 -14.78
C CYS A 213 18.84 -6.32 -13.90
N SER A 214 18.00 -5.30 -13.75
CA SER A 214 18.30 -4.15 -12.90
C SER A 214 18.49 -4.54 -11.43
N VAL A 215 17.68 -5.45 -10.89
CA VAL A 215 17.84 -5.95 -9.51
C VAL A 215 19.15 -6.73 -9.34
N GLU A 216 19.52 -7.55 -10.32
CA GLU A 216 20.79 -8.29 -10.30
C GLU A 216 21.98 -7.32 -10.31
N ILE A 217 21.97 -6.35 -11.23
CA ILE A 217 23.01 -5.31 -11.33
C ILE A 217 23.12 -4.53 -10.02
N LEU A 218 22.00 -4.14 -9.39
CA LEU A 218 22.01 -3.47 -8.10
C LEU A 218 22.66 -4.32 -6.98
N SER A 219 22.45 -5.64 -7.01
CA SER A 219 23.07 -6.55 -6.05
C SER A 219 24.58 -6.69 -6.27
N ASP A 220 25.04 -6.62 -7.52
CA ASP A 220 26.46 -6.72 -7.87
C ASP A 220 27.21 -5.43 -7.51
N ILE A 221 26.62 -4.26 -7.77
CA ILE A 221 27.28 -2.97 -7.50
C ILE A 221 27.29 -2.57 -6.02
N LYS A 222 26.56 -3.26 -5.13
CA LYS A 222 26.41 -2.82 -3.72
C LYS A 222 27.76 -2.69 -2.98
N TRP A 223 28.71 -3.58 -3.27
CA TRP A 223 30.03 -3.54 -2.66
C TRP A 223 30.85 -2.37 -3.19
N PHE A 224 30.74 -2.10 -4.49
CA PHE A 224 31.34 -0.94 -5.10
C PHE A 224 30.74 0.36 -4.54
N LEU A 225 29.42 0.44 -4.39
CA LEU A 225 28.74 1.59 -3.78
C LEU A 225 29.20 1.82 -2.34
N LEU A 226 29.49 0.77 -1.57
CA LEU A 226 30.05 0.89 -0.23
C LEU A 226 31.46 1.50 -0.26
N VAL A 227 32.33 1.06 -1.18
CA VAL A 227 33.66 1.67 -1.37
C VAL A 227 33.55 3.13 -1.80
N LEU A 228 32.65 3.42 -2.73
CA LEU A 228 32.36 4.78 -3.18
C LEU A 228 31.86 5.66 -2.02
N LEU A 229 30.96 5.15 -1.18
CA LEU A 229 30.43 5.87 -0.02
C LEU A 229 31.52 6.18 1.01
N ILE A 230 32.43 5.23 1.26
CA ILE A 230 33.58 5.43 2.16
C ILE A 230 34.50 6.52 1.59
N ALA A 231 34.82 6.46 0.29
CA ALA A 231 35.62 7.48 -0.37
C ALA A 231 34.95 8.85 -0.28
N ILE A 232 33.65 8.94 -0.58
CA ILE A 232 32.89 10.20 -0.48
C ILE A 232 32.91 10.74 0.96
N SER A 233 32.67 9.88 1.95
CA SER A 233 32.67 10.28 3.36
C SER A 233 34.04 10.78 3.81
N ALA A 234 35.12 10.12 3.38
CA ALA A 234 36.49 10.52 3.72
C ALA A 234 36.85 11.89 3.13
N PHE A 235 36.53 12.13 1.86
CA PHE A 235 36.75 13.43 1.22
C PHE A 235 35.85 14.53 1.80
N ALA A 236 34.59 14.21 2.11
CA ALA A 236 33.70 15.14 2.79
C ALA A 236 34.26 15.57 4.15
N GLN A 237 34.77 14.61 4.93
CA GLN A 237 35.40 14.90 6.22
C GLN A 237 36.68 15.75 6.08
N MET A 238 37.50 15.51 5.05
CA MET A 238 38.67 16.36 4.76
C MET A 238 38.27 17.80 4.40
N ILE A 239 37.24 17.98 3.57
CA ILE A 239 36.71 19.30 3.22
C ILE A 239 36.19 20.01 4.47
N VAL A 240 35.34 19.36 5.27
CA VAL A 240 34.79 19.94 6.51
C VAL A 240 35.91 20.38 7.46
N SER A 241 36.98 19.60 7.56
CA SER A 241 38.14 19.92 8.40
C SER A 241 38.94 21.12 7.89
N LEU A 242 39.01 21.32 6.56
CA LEU A 242 39.71 22.45 5.95
C LEU A 242 38.88 23.74 5.94
N THR A 243 37.56 23.62 5.84
CA THR A 243 36.63 24.76 5.90
C THR A 243 36.30 25.18 7.33
N TYR A 244 36.90 24.54 8.32
CA TYR A 244 36.72 24.90 9.72
C TYR A 244 37.48 26.20 10.01
N GLU A 245 36.79 27.33 9.88
CA GLU A 245 37.28 28.62 10.35
C GLU A 245 36.78 28.82 11.79
N PRO A 246 37.67 28.91 12.80
CA PRO A 246 37.25 29.23 14.15
C PRO A 246 36.64 30.63 14.12
N LEU A 247 35.33 30.73 14.35
CA LEU A 247 34.62 32.01 14.48
C LEU A 247 35.43 32.90 15.42
N ASN A 248 35.97 34.01 14.88
CA ASN A 248 36.61 35.03 15.68
C ASN A 248 35.61 35.42 16.76
N GLN A 249 36.03 35.27 18.01
CA GLN A 249 35.25 35.14 19.23
C GLN A 249 34.47 36.41 19.64
N GLN A 250 34.22 37.33 18.70
CA GLN A 250 33.89 38.72 18.98
C GLN A 250 32.46 39.13 18.58
N GLU A 251 31.68 38.25 17.95
CA GLU A 251 30.22 38.40 17.85
C GLU A 251 29.54 37.25 18.60
N SER A 252 29.53 37.40 19.92
CA SER A 252 28.76 36.62 20.87
C SER A 252 27.26 36.80 20.61
N ASP A 253 26.58 35.75 20.12
CA ASP A 253 25.47 35.10 20.84
C ASP A 253 24.47 34.35 19.96
N LEU A 254 24.62 34.32 18.62
CA LEU A 254 23.70 33.54 17.79
C LEU A 254 24.47 32.73 16.74
N GLU A 255 24.22 31.41 16.77
CA GLU A 255 24.53 30.45 15.71
C GLU A 255 25.88 29.69 15.80
N TYR A 256 26.15 29.08 16.96
CA TYR A 256 27.06 27.92 17.10
C TYR A 256 26.50 26.63 16.41
N GLN A 257 25.73 26.77 15.33
CA GLN A 257 25.03 25.68 14.63
C GLN A 257 25.79 25.18 13.37
N TYR A 258 27.03 25.62 13.17
CA TYR A 258 27.87 25.23 12.03
C TYR A 258 28.66 23.92 12.22
N PHE A 259 28.55 23.26 13.38
CA PHE A 259 29.02 21.87 13.58
C PHE A 259 28.02 20.81 13.06
N SER A 260 26.98 21.24 12.34
CA SER A 260 25.82 20.44 11.97
C SER A 260 26.02 19.64 10.68
N MET A 261 25.10 18.70 10.43
CA MET A 261 24.96 17.92 9.18
C MET A 261 25.01 18.78 7.90
N GLU A 262 24.78 20.08 8.01
CA GLU A 262 24.87 21.04 6.91
C GLU A 262 26.29 21.12 6.32
N GLY A 263 27.35 21.04 7.13
CA GLY A 263 28.72 21.00 6.63
C GLY A 263 29.00 19.76 5.79
N TYR A 264 28.48 18.60 6.20
CA TYR A 264 28.57 17.35 5.44
C TYR A 264 27.72 17.40 4.16
N LEU A 265 26.53 18.00 4.20
CA LEU A 265 25.68 18.19 3.02
C LEU A 265 26.33 19.15 2.02
N LYS A 266 26.90 20.26 2.49
CA LYS A 266 27.63 21.22 1.65
C LYS A 266 28.89 20.58 1.04
N ALA A 267 29.64 19.79 1.81
CA ALA A 267 30.75 19.02 1.25
C ALA A 267 30.25 18.02 0.19
N TYR A 268 29.13 17.35 0.43
CA TYR A 268 28.52 16.45 -0.54
C TYR A 268 28.05 17.16 -1.83
N THR A 269 27.45 18.35 -1.75
CA THR A 269 27.05 19.11 -2.95
C THR A 269 28.26 19.61 -3.73
N ILE A 270 29.31 20.09 -3.05
CA ILE A 270 30.60 20.43 -3.66
C ILE A 270 31.19 19.23 -4.42
N MET A 271 31.09 18.03 -3.83
CA MET A 271 31.53 16.78 -4.45
C MET A 271 30.69 16.36 -5.66
N LEU A 272 29.42 16.73 -5.70
CA LEU A 272 28.58 16.58 -6.90
C LEU A 272 28.90 17.60 -8.00
N GLY A 273 29.83 18.53 -7.76
CA GLY A 273 30.25 19.56 -8.70
C GLY A 273 29.53 20.91 -8.52
N ASP A 274 28.71 21.05 -7.48
CA ASP A 274 28.07 22.33 -7.13
C ASP A 274 29.03 23.17 -6.29
N ILE A 275 29.95 23.87 -6.96
CA ILE A 275 30.99 24.66 -6.29
C ILE A 275 30.84 26.13 -6.66
N ASP A 276 30.63 26.95 -5.64
CA ASP A 276 30.72 28.39 -5.77
C ASP A 276 32.19 28.79 -5.94
N ALA A 277 32.50 29.39 -7.09
CA ALA A 277 33.85 29.85 -7.41
C ALA A 277 34.43 30.83 -6.38
N ALA A 278 33.57 31.59 -5.68
CA ALA A 278 34.00 32.49 -4.62
C ALA A 278 34.61 31.73 -3.42
N SER A 279 34.02 30.58 -3.06
CA SER A 279 34.49 29.77 -1.92
C SER A 279 35.83 29.06 -2.19
N LEU A 280 36.12 28.73 -3.45
CA LEU A 280 37.37 28.10 -3.88
C LEU A 280 38.58 29.05 -3.81
N GLN A 281 38.37 30.35 -4.01
CA GLN A 281 39.47 31.33 -4.08
C GLN A 281 40.13 31.59 -2.72
N GLN A 282 39.43 31.32 -1.61
CA GLN A 282 39.92 31.64 -0.27
C GLN A 282 41.04 30.70 0.19
N HIS A 283 41.06 29.43 -0.26
CA HIS A 283 42.06 28.45 0.17
C HIS A 283 42.55 27.56 -0.99
N SER A 284 43.81 27.75 -1.41
CA SER A 284 44.44 26.94 -2.47
C SER A 284 44.49 25.44 -2.18
N SER A 285 44.49 25.03 -0.90
CA SER A 285 44.46 23.62 -0.48
C SER A 285 43.15 22.92 -0.86
N ILE A 286 42.02 23.61 -0.78
CA ILE A 286 40.71 23.08 -1.16
C ILE A 286 40.67 22.82 -2.66
N VAL A 287 41.27 23.70 -3.47
CA VAL A 287 41.38 23.52 -4.93
C VAL A 287 42.18 22.26 -5.26
N VAL A 288 43.32 22.03 -4.60
CA VAL A 288 44.13 20.82 -4.82
C VAL A 288 43.37 19.56 -4.40
N LEU A 289 42.73 19.57 -3.23
CA LEU A 289 41.92 18.44 -2.76
C LEU A 289 40.77 18.14 -3.72
N PHE A 290 40.11 19.17 -4.24
CA PHE A 290 39.05 19.04 -5.23
C PHE A 290 39.54 18.40 -6.52
N VAL A 291 40.69 18.84 -7.07
CA VAL A 291 41.28 18.25 -8.28
C VAL A 291 41.59 16.76 -8.07
N ILE A 292 42.17 16.40 -6.91
CA ILE A 292 42.45 15.00 -6.56
C ILE A 292 41.14 14.20 -6.46
N TYR A 293 40.11 14.77 -5.83
CA TYR A 293 38.80 14.14 -5.69
C TYR A 293 38.14 13.90 -7.06
N THR A 294 38.07 14.89 -7.93
CA THR A 294 37.48 14.74 -9.27
C THR A 294 38.24 13.68 -10.07
N PHE A 295 39.57 13.66 -9.99
CA PHE A 295 40.36 12.64 -10.67
C PHE A 295 40.11 11.23 -10.09
N ALA A 296 40.23 11.06 -8.78
CA ALA A 296 40.13 9.75 -8.15
C ALA A 296 38.69 9.20 -8.15
N VAL A 297 37.71 10.00 -7.74
CA VAL A 297 36.32 9.55 -7.56
C VAL A 297 35.52 9.69 -8.84
N THR A 298 35.53 10.86 -9.48
CA THR A 298 34.71 11.08 -10.68
C THR A 298 35.30 10.40 -11.92
N ILE A 299 36.61 10.50 -12.15
CA ILE A 299 37.22 9.89 -13.35
C ILE A 299 37.53 8.41 -13.10
N VAL A 300 38.29 8.06 -12.06
CA VAL A 300 38.73 6.68 -11.87
C VAL A 300 37.61 5.78 -11.35
N LEU A 301 36.99 6.09 -10.21
CA LEU A 301 35.97 5.21 -9.63
C LEU A 301 34.71 5.11 -10.53
N LEU A 302 34.22 6.21 -11.11
CA LEU A 302 33.03 6.15 -11.97
C LEU A 302 33.27 5.34 -13.26
N ASN A 303 34.48 5.39 -13.85
CA ASN A 303 34.81 4.54 -14.99
C ASN A 303 34.86 3.05 -14.61
N ILE A 304 35.36 2.73 -13.42
CA ILE A 304 35.32 1.36 -12.89
C ILE A 304 33.86 0.91 -12.65
N LEU A 305 33.00 1.79 -12.13
CA LEU A 305 31.57 1.50 -11.97
C LEU A 305 30.92 1.14 -13.30
N ILE A 306 31.17 1.93 -14.35
CA ILE A 306 30.62 1.66 -15.69
C ILE A 306 31.10 0.30 -16.21
N ALA A 307 32.37 -0.04 -16.01
CA ALA A 307 32.91 -1.34 -16.40
C ALA A 307 32.21 -2.49 -15.66
N ILE A 308 32.05 -2.39 -14.33
CA ILE A 308 31.35 -3.39 -13.51
C ILE A 308 29.89 -3.53 -13.94
N VAL A 309 29.20 -2.41 -14.16
CA VAL A 309 27.79 -2.40 -14.61
C VAL A 309 27.66 -3.04 -15.99
N SER A 310 28.60 -2.78 -16.91
CA SER A 310 28.58 -3.36 -18.26
C SER A 310 28.78 -4.88 -18.23
N GLU A 311 29.70 -5.39 -17.41
CA GLU A 311 29.91 -6.82 -17.23
C GLU A 311 28.71 -7.49 -16.55
N SER A 312 28.22 -6.89 -15.46
CA SER A 312 27.04 -7.37 -14.75
C SER A 312 25.80 -7.38 -15.64
N TYR A 313 25.61 -6.36 -16.50
CA TYR A 313 24.52 -6.33 -17.47
C TYR A 313 24.61 -7.49 -18.47
N GLY A 314 25.81 -7.80 -18.99
CA GLY A 314 26.01 -8.94 -19.89
C GLY A 314 25.65 -10.27 -19.23
N ASN A 315 26.13 -10.48 -18.00
CA ASN A 315 25.85 -11.68 -17.21
C ASN A 315 24.36 -11.79 -16.84
N ALA A 316 23.75 -10.69 -16.39
CA ALA A 316 22.35 -10.60 -16.05
C ALA A 316 21.46 -10.85 -17.27
N MET A 317 21.81 -10.34 -18.45
CA MET A 317 21.04 -10.56 -19.67
C MET A 317 21.03 -12.04 -20.08
N TYR A 318 22.18 -12.73 -19.98
CA TYR A 318 22.24 -14.18 -20.22
C TYR A 318 21.40 -14.96 -19.19
N ALA A 319 21.53 -14.60 -17.91
CA ALA A 319 20.78 -15.20 -16.82
C ALA A 319 19.27 -14.87 -16.85
N SER A 320 18.88 -13.77 -17.50
CA SER A 320 17.52 -13.23 -17.45
C SER A 320 16.47 -14.19 -18.00
N SER A 321 16.82 -14.98 -19.02
CA SER A 321 15.93 -15.98 -19.60
C SER A 321 15.55 -17.07 -18.58
N VAL A 322 16.53 -17.47 -17.77
CA VAL A 322 16.41 -18.46 -16.71
C VAL A 322 15.69 -17.86 -15.50
N MET A 323 16.04 -16.63 -15.12
CA MET A 323 15.39 -15.90 -14.02
C MET A 323 13.92 -15.62 -14.32
N LEU A 324 13.59 -15.28 -15.56
CA LEU A 324 12.21 -15.10 -16.01
C LEU A 324 11.42 -16.41 -15.88
N GLY A 325 12.03 -17.55 -16.25
CA GLY A 325 11.44 -18.87 -16.02
C GLY A 325 11.10 -19.09 -14.54
N LYS A 326 12.06 -18.84 -13.65
CA LYS A 326 11.86 -18.91 -12.20
C LYS A 326 10.74 -17.98 -11.72
N ALA A 327 10.75 -16.72 -12.14
CA ALA A 327 9.73 -15.73 -11.76
C ALA A 327 8.32 -16.15 -12.21
N ARG A 328 8.19 -16.72 -13.41
CA ARG A 328 6.93 -17.28 -13.92
C ARG A 328 6.46 -18.49 -13.12
N VAL A 329 7.36 -19.39 -12.72
CA VAL A 329 7.01 -20.52 -11.85
C VAL A 329 6.47 -20.02 -10.51
N ILE A 330 7.15 -19.08 -9.87
CA ILE A 330 6.73 -18.49 -8.59
C ILE A 330 5.36 -17.82 -8.74
N PHE A 331 5.16 -17.04 -9.79
CA PHE A 331 3.88 -16.39 -10.06
C PHE A 331 2.74 -17.38 -10.29
N VAL A 332 2.95 -18.43 -11.08
CA VAL A 332 1.95 -19.48 -11.29
C VAL A 332 1.66 -20.23 -10.00
N ALA A 333 2.68 -20.49 -9.19
CA ALA A 333 2.51 -21.09 -7.87
C ALA A 333 1.68 -20.20 -6.93
N ASP A 334 1.85 -18.88 -6.98
CA ASP A 334 1.03 -17.92 -6.24
C ASP A 334 -0.42 -17.97 -6.69
N ILE A 335 -0.68 -17.95 -8.01
CA ILE A 335 -2.04 -18.08 -8.56
C ILE A 335 -2.68 -19.40 -8.12
N MET A 336 -1.95 -20.51 -8.22
CA MET A 336 -2.45 -21.82 -7.80
C MET A 336 -2.71 -21.87 -6.29
N SER A 337 -1.85 -21.24 -5.49
CA SER A 337 -2.03 -21.12 -4.04
C SER A 337 -3.26 -20.29 -3.69
N MET A 338 -3.55 -19.22 -4.44
CA MET A 338 -4.78 -18.44 -4.30
C MET A 338 -6.03 -19.26 -4.65
N LYS A 339 -5.99 -20.04 -5.74
CA LYS A 339 -7.08 -20.94 -6.12
C LYS A 339 -7.35 -21.99 -5.04
N LYS A 340 -6.29 -22.64 -4.55
CA LYS A 340 -6.38 -23.61 -3.46
C LYS A 340 -6.87 -22.96 -2.17
N SER A 341 -6.41 -21.75 -1.86
CA SER A 341 -6.89 -20.99 -0.70
C SER A 341 -8.40 -20.73 -0.78
N HIS A 342 -8.91 -20.37 -1.96
CA HIS A 342 -10.36 -20.23 -2.17
C HIS A 342 -11.13 -21.55 -2.02
N ALA A 343 -10.58 -22.66 -2.52
CA ALA A 343 -11.20 -23.98 -2.36
C ALA A 343 -11.27 -24.39 -0.88
N MET A 344 -10.15 -24.31 -0.16
CA MET A 344 -10.08 -24.62 1.28
C MET A 344 -10.97 -23.71 2.12
N TRP A 345 -11.15 -22.45 1.70
CA TRP A 345 -12.10 -21.54 2.35
C TRP A 345 -13.54 -22.02 2.17
N LYS A 346 -13.91 -22.42 0.94
CA LYS A 346 -15.25 -22.94 0.64
C LYS A 346 -15.56 -24.22 1.42
N GLU A 347 -14.56 -25.07 1.61
CA GLU A 347 -14.67 -26.32 2.36
C GLU A 347 -14.67 -26.10 3.88
N GLY A 348 -14.41 -24.88 4.36
CA GLY A 348 -14.32 -24.56 5.79
C GLY A 348 -13.08 -25.13 6.48
N GLU A 349 -12.16 -25.78 5.75
CA GLU A 349 -10.95 -26.41 6.30
C GLU A 349 -10.03 -25.44 7.03
N PHE A 350 -10.08 -24.17 6.64
CA PHE A 350 -9.26 -23.13 7.22
C PHE A 350 -9.66 -22.75 8.66
N GLY A 351 -10.80 -23.25 9.13
CA GLY A 351 -11.23 -23.18 10.52
C GLY A 351 -11.37 -21.76 11.06
N ASN A 352 -11.16 -21.61 12.37
CA ASN A 352 -11.34 -20.35 13.11
C ASN A 352 -10.25 -19.30 12.82
N LEU A 353 -9.09 -19.69 12.27
CA LEU A 353 -7.98 -18.76 12.03
C LEU A 353 -8.36 -17.69 11.01
N TRP A 354 -9.06 -18.06 9.94
CA TRP A 354 -9.46 -17.12 8.90
C TRP A 354 -10.53 -16.14 9.33
N LYS A 355 -11.51 -16.62 10.09
CA LYS A 355 -12.51 -15.75 10.71
C LYS A 355 -11.82 -14.69 11.57
N LYS A 356 -10.74 -15.05 12.28
CA LYS A 356 -9.93 -14.09 13.05
C LYS A 356 -9.20 -13.08 12.15
N VAL A 357 -8.55 -13.52 11.06
CA VAL A 357 -7.85 -12.59 10.15
C VAL A 357 -8.82 -11.62 9.48
N ASP A 358 -9.95 -12.12 8.94
CA ASP A 358 -10.98 -11.29 8.32
C ASP A 358 -11.58 -10.31 9.36
N LEU A 359 -11.85 -10.77 10.59
CA LEU A 359 -12.35 -9.93 11.69
C LEU A 359 -11.36 -8.83 12.08
N VAL A 360 -10.06 -9.16 12.19
CA VAL A 360 -9.03 -8.16 12.53
C VAL A 360 -8.90 -7.12 11.43
N CYS A 361 -8.89 -7.53 10.17
CA CYS A 361 -8.83 -6.59 9.04
C CYS A 361 -10.07 -5.70 8.98
N PHE A 362 -11.25 -6.27 9.22
CA PHE A 362 -12.51 -5.54 9.26
C PHE A 362 -12.55 -4.55 10.43
N ALA A 363 -12.12 -4.97 11.63
CA ALA A 363 -12.05 -4.12 12.81
C ALA A 363 -11.07 -2.95 12.60
N PHE A 364 -9.90 -3.22 12.01
CA PHE A 364 -8.94 -2.18 11.64
C PHE A 364 -9.54 -1.17 10.64
N SER A 365 -10.23 -1.66 9.61
CA SER A 365 -10.92 -0.82 8.63
C SER A 365 -12.01 0.04 9.26
N ALA A 366 -12.85 -0.56 10.11
CA ALA A 366 -13.94 0.15 10.77
C ALA A 366 -13.40 1.21 11.74
N ALA A 367 -12.32 0.90 12.47
CA ALA A 367 -11.68 1.85 13.37
C ALA A 367 -11.11 3.06 12.62
N THR A 368 -10.36 2.83 11.54
CA THR A 368 -9.76 3.90 10.72
C THR A 368 -10.82 4.77 10.03
N ILE A 369 -11.89 4.17 9.50
CA ILE A 369 -13.01 4.92 8.90
C ILE A 369 -13.75 5.73 9.96
N LYS A 370 -14.02 5.15 11.13
CA LYS A 370 -14.67 5.86 12.25
C LYS A 370 -13.84 7.06 12.70
N MET A 371 -12.51 6.92 12.77
CA MET A 371 -11.62 8.03 13.09
C MET A 371 -11.72 9.13 12.02
N ALA A 372 -11.63 8.78 10.73
CA ALA A 372 -11.75 9.75 9.64
C ALA A 372 -13.10 10.48 9.61
N VAL A 373 -14.21 9.76 9.85
CA VAL A 373 -15.55 10.35 9.99
C VAL A 373 -15.60 11.32 11.17
N SER A 374 -15.03 10.94 12.32
CA SER A 374 -14.97 11.81 13.50
C SER A 374 -14.17 13.08 13.21
N THR A 375 -13.05 12.96 12.51
CA THR A 375 -12.19 14.08 12.11
C THR A 375 -12.94 15.06 11.21
N VAL A 376 -13.64 14.55 10.20
CA VAL A 376 -14.44 15.37 9.29
C VAL A 376 -15.59 16.05 10.01
N ASN A 377 -16.30 15.31 10.87
CA ASN A 377 -17.44 15.86 11.62
C ASN A 377 -17.00 17.01 12.54
N ALA A 378 -15.91 16.82 13.30
CA ALA A 378 -15.37 17.86 14.17
C ALA A 378 -14.96 19.13 13.40
N LYS A 379 -14.37 18.97 12.20
CA LYS A 379 -14.01 20.11 11.34
C LYS A 379 -15.23 20.85 10.80
N LEU A 380 -16.28 20.12 10.38
CA LEU A 380 -17.54 20.70 9.90
C LEU A 380 -18.27 21.46 11.01
N THR A 381 -18.35 20.90 12.22
CA THR A 381 -18.95 21.58 13.38
C THR A 381 -18.26 22.91 13.67
N ARG A 382 -16.93 22.96 13.58
CA ARG A 382 -16.15 24.19 13.82
C ARG A 382 -16.39 25.28 12.78
N GLN A 383 -16.69 24.91 11.53
CA GLN A 383 -16.96 25.87 10.47
C GLN A 383 -18.38 26.48 10.55
N GLY A 384 -19.21 26.08 11.52
CA GLY A 384 -20.58 26.59 11.68
C GLY A 384 -21.49 26.28 10.48
N SER A 385 -21.02 25.48 9.53
CA SER A 385 -21.76 25.08 8.35
C SER A 385 -22.61 23.87 8.72
N THR A 386 -23.91 24.07 8.86
CA THR A 386 -24.89 22.96 8.86
C THR A 386 -24.89 22.38 7.45
N VAL A 387 -24.08 21.35 7.23
CA VAL A 387 -23.97 20.74 5.91
C VAL A 387 -25.27 20.00 5.61
N GLU A 388 -26.07 20.54 4.70
CA GLU A 388 -27.08 19.76 4.00
C GLU A 388 -26.36 18.66 3.21
N LEU A 389 -26.47 17.42 3.68
CA LEU A 389 -25.79 16.26 3.09
C LEU A 389 -26.30 15.98 1.67
N PHE A 390 -25.41 15.43 0.84
CA PHE A 390 -25.68 15.12 -0.58
C PHE A 390 -26.86 14.16 -0.79
N LEU A 391 -27.24 13.37 0.24
CA LEU A 391 -28.41 12.49 0.25
C LEU A 391 -29.51 12.88 1.24
N GLY A 392 -29.43 14.04 1.90
CA GLY A 392 -30.44 14.50 2.85
C GLY A 392 -30.53 13.67 4.15
N PHE A 393 -29.59 12.75 4.40
CA PHE A 393 -29.50 12.06 5.69
C PHE A 393 -28.76 12.93 6.71
N PRO A 394 -29.25 13.10 7.94
CA PRO A 394 -28.64 13.96 8.96
C PRO A 394 -27.32 13.41 9.53
N THR A 395 -26.79 12.28 9.04
CA THR A 395 -25.60 11.64 9.62
C THR A 395 -24.56 11.23 8.57
N LEU A 396 -23.43 11.96 8.55
CA LEU A 396 -22.21 11.67 7.77
C LEU A 396 -21.70 10.22 7.94
N GLY A 397 -22.02 9.61 9.08
CA GLY A 397 -21.71 8.22 9.39
C GLY A 397 -22.42 7.23 8.46
N VAL A 398 -23.67 7.49 8.07
CA VAL A 398 -24.45 6.55 7.24
C VAL A 398 -23.89 6.49 5.82
N GLU A 399 -23.54 7.62 5.22
CA GLU A 399 -22.95 7.63 3.86
C GLU A 399 -21.60 6.93 3.81
N SER A 400 -20.73 7.22 4.79
CA SER A 400 -19.41 6.58 4.91
C SER A 400 -19.54 5.07 5.12
N PHE A 401 -20.53 4.66 5.92
CA PHE A 401 -20.84 3.27 6.14
C PHE A 401 -21.39 2.59 4.88
N ILE A 402 -22.29 3.24 4.14
CA ILE A 402 -22.80 2.73 2.85
C ILE A 402 -21.64 2.55 1.87
N LEU A 403 -20.76 3.54 1.73
CA LEU A 403 -19.63 3.45 0.80
C LEU A 403 -18.66 2.33 1.20
N PHE A 404 -18.44 2.14 2.50
CA PHE A 404 -17.67 1.01 3.02
C PHE A 404 -18.34 -0.35 2.75
N VAL A 405 -19.67 -0.45 2.92
CA VAL A 405 -20.44 -1.64 2.59
C VAL A 405 -20.38 -1.94 1.10
N VAL A 406 -20.49 -0.92 0.24
CA VAL A 406 -20.37 -1.07 -1.21
C VAL A 406 -18.98 -1.59 -1.58
N LEU A 407 -17.91 -1.07 -0.98
CA LEU A 407 -16.56 -1.57 -1.22
C LEU A 407 -16.37 -3.00 -0.73
N THR A 408 -16.95 -3.34 0.43
CA THR A 408 -16.96 -4.71 0.96
C THR A 408 -17.76 -5.65 0.06
N ALA A 409 -18.87 -5.16 -0.51
CA ALA A 409 -19.68 -5.88 -1.47
C ALA A 409 -18.96 -6.08 -2.80
N ILE A 410 -18.21 -5.09 -3.30
CA ILE A 410 -17.34 -5.23 -4.48
C ILE A 410 -16.25 -6.27 -4.22
N TYR A 411 -15.67 -6.27 -3.02
CA TYR A 411 -14.70 -7.29 -2.62
C TYR A 411 -15.31 -8.70 -2.57
N ALA A 412 -16.51 -8.83 -2.01
CA ALA A 412 -17.27 -10.08 -2.01
C ALA A 412 -17.65 -10.51 -3.44
N ALA A 413 -18.04 -9.57 -4.30
CA ALA A 413 -18.35 -9.82 -5.70
C ALA A 413 -17.12 -10.34 -6.46
N ARG A 414 -15.93 -9.79 -6.21
CA ARG A 414 -14.67 -10.33 -6.77
C ARG A 414 -14.46 -11.78 -6.35
N ARG A 415 -14.66 -12.09 -5.07
CA ARG A 415 -14.59 -13.48 -4.57
C ARG A 415 -15.59 -14.37 -5.31
N SER A 416 -16.83 -13.93 -5.50
CA SER A 416 -17.86 -14.67 -6.24
C SER A 416 -17.51 -14.89 -7.71
N VAL A 417 -16.98 -13.87 -8.40
CA VAL A 417 -16.52 -13.99 -9.79
C VAL A 417 -15.35 -14.96 -9.90
N ALA A 418 -14.41 -14.91 -8.95
CA ALA A 418 -13.33 -15.89 -8.87
C ALA A 418 -13.86 -17.32 -8.75
N VAL A 419 -14.84 -17.56 -7.88
CA VAL A 419 -15.46 -18.88 -7.72
C VAL A 419 -16.23 -19.30 -8.98
N TYR A 420 -16.94 -18.38 -9.64
CA TYR A 420 -17.66 -18.66 -10.88
C TYR A 420 -16.71 -19.06 -12.02
N LEU A 421 -15.64 -18.29 -12.22
CA LEU A 421 -14.62 -18.59 -13.24
C LEU A 421 -13.96 -19.94 -12.97
N LEU A 422 -13.67 -20.26 -11.70
CA LEU A 422 -13.12 -21.56 -11.31
C LEU A 422 -14.11 -22.71 -11.56
N GLY A 423 -15.39 -22.51 -11.25
CA GLY A 423 -16.44 -23.50 -11.50
C GLY A 423 -16.66 -23.77 -12.99
N SER A 424 -16.56 -22.75 -13.84
CA SER A 424 -16.74 -22.87 -15.29
C SER A 424 -15.64 -23.72 -15.96
N LEU A 425 -14.44 -23.75 -15.39
CA LEU A 425 -13.28 -24.49 -15.91
C LEU A 425 -13.23 -25.95 -15.42
N GLY A 426 -13.99 -26.30 -14.37
CA GLY A 426 -13.81 -27.55 -13.61
C GLY A 426 -14.62 -28.75 -14.07
N LYS A 427 -15.88 -28.60 -14.49
CA LYS A 427 -16.76 -29.66 -15.06
C LYS A 427 -18.18 -29.10 -15.27
N GLY A 428 -18.82 -29.51 -16.36
CA GLY A 428 -20.04 -28.93 -16.89
C GLY A 428 -21.28 -28.91 -15.97
N ARG A 429 -22.05 -27.83 -16.16
CA ARG A 429 -23.50 -27.60 -15.96
C ARG A 429 -24.17 -27.89 -14.61
N SER A 430 -23.72 -28.84 -13.79
CA SER A 430 -24.41 -29.17 -12.53
C SER A 430 -24.22 -28.11 -11.43
N PHE A 431 -23.04 -27.48 -11.39
CA PHE A 431 -22.61 -26.64 -10.27
C PHE A 431 -23.20 -25.21 -10.25
N ALA A 432 -23.67 -24.70 -11.39
CA ALA A 432 -24.24 -23.35 -11.49
C ALA A 432 -25.62 -23.24 -10.80
N LYS A 433 -26.34 -24.36 -10.65
CA LYS A 433 -27.65 -24.39 -9.97
C LYS A 433 -27.52 -24.32 -8.45
N GLU A 434 -26.49 -24.91 -7.85
CA GLU A 434 -26.27 -24.90 -6.40
C GLU A 434 -25.81 -23.52 -5.89
N MET A 435 -24.93 -22.85 -6.64
CA MET A 435 -24.30 -21.60 -6.17
C MET A 435 -25.25 -20.40 -6.13
N LYS A 436 -26.35 -20.45 -6.90
CA LYS A 436 -27.37 -19.40 -6.92
C LYS A 436 -28.19 -19.34 -5.62
N LYS A 437 -28.18 -20.41 -4.80
CA LYS A 437 -29.03 -20.53 -3.60
C LYS A 437 -28.35 -20.19 -2.28
N THR A 438 -27.04 -20.43 -2.10
CA THR A 438 -26.52 -20.61 -0.73
C THR A 438 -25.58 -19.51 -0.22
N THR A 439 -24.83 -18.81 -1.09
CA THR A 439 -23.72 -17.96 -0.60
C THR A 439 -24.04 -16.47 -0.62
N THR A 440 -24.73 -15.98 -1.66
CA THR A 440 -25.06 -14.55 -1.76
C THR A 440 -26.24 -14.18 -0.87
N ILE A 441 -27.25 -15.06 -0.75
CA ILE A 441 -28.47 -14.78 0.02
C ILE A 441 -28.21 -14.82 1.53
N ASN A 442 -27.41 -15.78 2.01
CA ASN A 442 -27.15 -15.90 3.45
C ASN A 442 -26.20 -14.81 3.97
N PHE A 443 -25.18 -14.42 3.19
CA PHE A 443 -24.29 -13.34 3.62
C PHE A 443 -24.98 -11.99 3.59
N ILE A 444 -25.76 -11.70 2.53
CA ILE A 444 -26.57 -10.48 2.48
C ILE A 444 -27.60 -10.50 3.61
N GLY A 445 -28.35 -11.58 3.79
CA GLY A 445 -29.34 -11.71 4.88
C GLY A 445 -28.73 -11.43 6.26
N HIS A 446 -27.58 -12.04 6.59
CA HIS A 446 -26.92 -11.82 7.88
C HIS A 446 -26.39 -10.38 8.06
N LEU A 447 -26.02 -9.71 6.96
CA LEU A 447 -25.63 -8.30 6.96
C LEU A 447 -26.87 -7.40 7.13
N THR A 448 -27.96 -7.71 6.43
CA THR A 448 -29.23 -6.97 6.49
C THR A 448 -29.86 -7.09 7.87
N ASP A 449 -29.82 -8.26 8.49
CA ASP A 449 -30.35 -8.48 9.84
C ASP A 449 -29.52 -7.71 10.89
N SER A 450 -28.19 -7.76 10.77
CA SER A 450 -27.30 -6.98 11.66
C SER A 450 -27.49 -5.47 11.46
N LEU A 451 -27.77 -5.03 10.23
CA LEU A 451 -28.05 -3.64 9.90
C LEU A 451 -29.40 -3.17 10.40
N SER A 452 -30.45 -3.97 10.19
CA SER A 452 -31.80 -3.71 10.70
C SER A 452 -31.78 -3.57 12.22
N THR A 453 -30.99 -4.40 12.90
CA THR A 453 -30.88 -4.37 14.37
C THR A 453 -30.15 -3.12 14.86
N GLN A 454 -29.09 -2.68 14.17
CA GLN A 454 -28.38 -1.44 14.55
C GLN A 454 -29.16 -0.17 14.19
N LEU A 455 -29.85 -0.14 13.05
CA LEU A 455 -30.72 0.97 12.68
C LEU A 455 -31.90 1.08 13.66
N GLY A 456 -32.55 -0.04 13.99
CA GLY A 456 -33.65 -0.06 14.95
C GLY A 456 -33.24 0.56 16.30
N ARG A 457 -32.10 0.12 16.86
CA ARG A 457 -31.58 0.69 18.11
C ARG A 457 -31.22 2.17 18.02
N SER A 458 -30.73 2.62 16.86
CA SER A 458 -30.36 4.04 16.68
C SER A 458 -31.60 4.92 16.53
N ILE A 459 -32.65 4.40 15.89
CA ILE A 459 -33.95 5.09 15.78
C ILE A 459 -34.62 5.16 17.15
N ASP A 460 -34.67 4.04 17.89
CA ASP A 460 -35.29 4.00 19.22
C ASP A 460 -34.68 5.05 20.17
N VAL A 461 -33.35 5.16 20.21
CA VAL A 461 -32.62 6.16 21.02
C VAL A 461 -32.92 7.60 20.59
N LEU A 462 -33.10 7.85 19.28
CA LEU A 462 -33.46 9.19 18.80
C LEU A 462 -34.90 9.56 19.16
N THR A 463 -35.85 8.61 19.04
CA THR A 463 -37.24 8.83 19.47
C THR A 463 -37.40 8.97 20.98
N GLU A 464 -36.53 8.34 21.78
CA GLU A 464 -36.54 8.49 23.23
C GLU A 464 -36.08 9.89 23.64
N ASN A 465 -35.02 10.42 23.01
CA ASN A 465 -34.55 11.79 23.24
C ASN A 465 -35.57 12.87 22.80
N ASP A 466 -36.25 12.70 21.65
CA ASP A 466 -37.27 13.66 21.20
C ASP A 466 -38.49 13.70 22.15
N ASN A 467 -38.81 12.58 22.80
CA ASN A 467 -39.89 12.54 23.79
C ASN A 467 -39.47 13.20 25.12
N GLU A 468 -38.21 13.10 25.52
CA GLU A 468 -37.69 13.80 26.71
C GLU A 468 -37.67 15.33 26.51
N GLU A 469 -37.25 15.82 25.33
CA GLU A 469 -37.28 17.26 25.04
C GLU A 469 -38.72 17.81 24.98
N HIS A 470 -39.68 17.02 24.48
CA HIS A 470 -41.10 17.41 24.53
C HIS A 470 -41.70 17.39 25.95
N GLN A 471 -41.22 16.51 26.84
CA GLN A 471 -41.64 16.49 28.25
C GLN A 471 -41.03 17.65 29.06
N GLU A 472 -39.77 18.01 28.82
CA GLU A 472 -39.16 19.20 29.43
C GLU A 472 -39.76 20.51 28.90
N GLY A 473 -40.12 20.57 27.61
CA GLY A 473 -40.82 21.70 27.03
C GLY A 473 -42.22 21.92 27.64
N SER A 474 -42.98 20.85 27.86
CA SER A 474 -44.34 20.92 28.42
C SER A 474 -44.37 21.34 29.90
N THR A 475 -43.41 20.88 30.71
CA THR A 475 -43.33 21.23 32.13
C THR A 475 -42.89 22.68 32.35
N LYS A 476 -42.07 23.23 31.46
CA LYS A 476 -41.63 24.64 31.51
C LYS A 476 -42.73 25.63 31.10
N VAL A 477 -43.65 25.22 30.22
CA VAL A 477 -44.82 26.02 29.82
C VAL A 477 -45.88 26.06 30.94
N GLU A 478 -46.08 24.96 31.68
CA GLU A 478 -46.96 24.97 32.86
C GLU A 478 -46.38 25.77 34.04
N SER A 479 -45.06 25.78 34.25
CA SER A 479 -44.46 26.59 35.33
C SER A 479 -44.51 28.11 35.07
N LEU A 480 -44.51 28.52 33.79
CA LEU A 480 -44.65 29.93 33.41
C LEU A 480 -46.11 30.42 33.43
N ALA A 481 -47.08 29.53 33.17
CA ALA A 481 -48.50 29.85 33.29
C ALA A 481 -48.96 30.02 34.76
N ALA A 482 -48.31 29.33 35.72
CA ALA A 482 -48.62 29.45 37.14
C ALA A 482 -48.02 30.69 37.84
N SER A 483 -47.08 31.41 37.19
CA SER A 483 -46.40 32.58 37.76
C SER A 483 -46.99 33.93 37.33
N GLY A 484 -48.03 33.95 36.49
CA GLY A 484 -48.60 35.17 35.89
C GLY A 484 -49.75 35.83 36.64
N ALA A 485 -50.23 35.26 37.76
CA ALA A 485 -51.40 35.75 38.48
C ALA A 485 -51.03 36.21 39.90
N GLY A 486 -50.39 37.39 40.03
CA GLY A 486 -50.16 37.97 41.35
C GLY A 486 -49.11 39.07 41.42
N SER A 487 -49.25 40.17 40.69
CA SER A 487 -48.56 41.41 41.05
C SER A 487 -49.18 42.62 40.33
N ASP A 488 -50.30 43.12 40.84
CA ASP A 488 -50.91 44.34 40.31
C ASP A 488 -51.41 45.27 41.44
N ASP A 489 -50.66 45.36 42.56
CA ASP A 489 -51.12 46.18 43.70
C ASP A 489 -50.02 46.91 44.50
N LYS A 490 -48.87 47.22 43.89
CA LYS A 490 -47.84 48.03 44.55
C LYS A 490 -47.19 49.05 43.62
N LEU A 491 -47.94 50.08 43.25
CA LEU A 491 -47.40 51.37 42.81
C LEU A 491 -48.41 52.49 43.08
N ARG A 492 -48.71 52.69 44.37
CA ARG A 492 -49.14 53.97 44.94
C ARG A 492 -48.12 54.36 46.01
N HIS A 493 -47.61 55.59 45.92
CA HIS A 493 -46.56 56.23 46.73
C HIS A 493 -45.10 55.93 46.34
N ALA A 494 -44.59 56.72 45.40
CA ALA A 494 -43.45 57.63 45.61
C ALA A 494 -43.37 58.59 44.42
#